data_AF-A0A3B0TUF2-F1
#
_entry.id   AF-A0A3B0TUF2-F1
#
_cell.length_a   1.000
_cell.length_b   1.000
_cell.length_c   1.000
_cell.angle_alpha   90.00
_cell.angle_beta   90.00
_cell.angle_gamma   90.00
#
_symmetry.space_group_name_H-M   'P 1'
#
loop_
_entity.id
_entity.type
_entity.pdbx_description
1 polymer ?
#
loop_
_entity_poly.entity_id
_entity_poly.type
_entity_poly.pdbx_seq_one_letter_code
_entity_poly.pdbx_strand_id
1 'polypeptide(L)'
;EPSGVSILFKNSPNFLYNHSHRDANSFLIWYKEDLALDSGIYDRYDSEHWWNYYTRSIAHNTVLIKDPNEVFKRFGKKLVNDGGQRYLYKKNYQPFNVQDLESGDFSVGDNQVLVNSEDYLYIVGDATKSYSSQKCEVFKRHFIILKNIDGWSKPVVIIYDDIVSTDKTFKKTWVMHLAGKPYLKGSVVTTLNGGAKLRLYVIGAEKYDFKFIGGLQGEEYKVDGQFFKPKDQDLSQRSGWRVEISPKKDERQAKFLNVLVVSDRKEEAMPLIEETKKGFRISNWLIKIENDAVTLQKIKS
;
A
#
# COMPACT_ATOMS: atom_id res chain seq x y z
N GLU A 1 13.29 -16.63 20.01
CA GLU A 1 12.87 -15.60 19.06
C GLU A 1 11.47 -15.90 18.52
N PRO A 2 10.53 -14.94 18.54
CA PRO A 2 9.23 -15.10 17.90
C PRO A 2 9.43 -15.41 16.41
N SER A 3 8.77 -16.45 15.91
CA SER A 3 8.91 -16.94 14.52
C SER A 3 7.70 -16.63 13.64
N GLY A 4 6.66 -16.01 14.21
CA GLY A 4 5.42 -15.64 13.53
C GLY A 4 5.62 -14.47 12.56
N VAL A 5 4.82 -14.45 11.50
CA VAL A 5 4.68 -13.31 10.59
C VAL A 5 3.36 -12.64 10.91
N SER A 6 3.37 -11.32 11.15
CA SER A 6 2.14 -10.54 11.30
C SER A 6 1.90 -9.74 10.03
N ILE A 7 0.70 -9.87 9.48
CA ILE A 7 0.27 -9.18 8.26
C ILE A 7 -1.05 -8.50 8.58
N LEU A 8 -1.11 -7.20 8.35
CA LEU A 8 -2.34 -6.41 8.46
C LEU A 8 -2.72 -5.91 7.08
N PHE A 9 -3.99 -6.03 6.73
CA PHE A 9 -4.59 -5.37 5.58
C PHE A 9 -5.79 -4.55 6.06
N LYS A 10 -5.90 -3.31 5.60
CA LYS A 10 -6.94 -2.38 6.04
C LYS A 10 -7.71 -1.83 4.85
N ASN A 11 -9.02 -2.06 4.86
CA ASN A 11 -9.95 -1.36 4.00
C ASN A 11 -11.26 -1.12 4.78
N SER A 12 -11.45 0.11 5.23
CA SER A 12 -12.61 0.50 6.02
C SER A 12 -13.73 1.02 5.11
N PRO A 13 -14.98 0.56 5.28
CA PRO A 13 -16.09 1.03 4.45
C PRO A 13 -16.44 2.50 4.73
N ASN A 14 -16.20 2.96 5.96
CA ASN A 14 -16.49 4.31 6.42
C ASN A 14 -15.25 4.99 7.01
N PHE A 15 -15.17 6.31 6.86
CA PHE A 15 -14.13 7.13 7.46
C PHE A 15 -14.64 7.85 8.72
N LEU A 16 -14.02 7.55 9.86
CA LEU A 16 -14.50 8.00 11.17
C LEU A 16 -13.88 9.32 11.67
N TYR A 17 -12.96 9.91 10.90
CA TYR A 17 -12.21 11.12 11.29
C TYR A 17 -11.41 10.95 12.59
N ASN A 18 -11.06 12.08 13.23
CA ASN A 18 -10.16 12.21 14.36
C ASN A 18 -8.82 11.50 14.10
N HIS A 19 -8.48 10.44 14.83
CA HIS A 19 -7.25 9.67 14.67
C HIS A 19 -7.27 8.67 13.50
N SER A 20 -8.33 8.64 12.69
CA SER A 20 -8.38 7.82 11.47
C SER A 20 -7.51 8.43 10.37
N HIS A 21 -6.74 7.59 9.69
CA HIS A 21 -5.88 7.98 8.57
C HIS A 21 -6.52 7.66 7.22
N ARG A 22 -6.06 8.36 6.18
CA ARG A 22 -6.46 8.17 4.78
C ARG A 22 -5.71 7.01 4.14
N ASP A 23 -5.96 5.83 4.67
CA ASP A 23 -5.15 4.63 4.47
C ASP A 23 -5.98 3.45 3.95
N ALA A 24 -7.08 3.71 3.24
CA ALA A 24 -7.86 2.65 2.60
C ALA A 24 -6.96 1.82 1.66
N ASN A 25 -7.20 0.51 1.65
CA ASN A 25 -6.38 -0.51 1.01
C ASN A 25 -4.91 -0.57 1.47
N SER A 26 -4.53 -0.02 2.62
CA SER A 26 -3.15 -0.14 3.14
C SER A 26 -2.86 -1.54 3.70
N PHE A 27 -1.57 -1.84 3.86
CA PHE A 27 -1.11 -3.08 4.50
C PHE A 27 0.15 -2.85 5.33
N LEU A 28 0.46 -3.79 6.24
CA LEU A 28 1.67 -3.82 7.06
C LEU A 28 2.21 -5.24 7.12
N ILE A 29 3.53 -5.37 7.23
CA ILE A 29 4.19 -6.67 7.38
C ILE A 29 5.27 -6.56 8.44
N TRP A 30 5.20 -7.45 9.42
CA TRP A 30 6.20 -7.65 10.46
C TRP A 30 6.66 -9.10 10.45
N TYR A 31 7.97 -9.31 10.55
CA TYR A 31 8.56 -10.63 10.79
C TYR A 31 9.89 -10.45 11.51
N LYS A 32 9.97 -10.80 12.79
CA LYS A 32 11.08 -10.52 13.74
C LYS A 32 11.36 -9.03 13.96
N GLU A 33 11.16 -8.21 12.95
CA GLU A 33 11.34 -6.76 12.89
C GLU A 33 10.23 -6.15 12.03
N ASP A 34 10.05 -4.84 12.12
CA ASP A 34 9.18 -4.11 11.21
C ASP A 34 9.76 -4.12 9.78
N LEU A 35 8.98 -4.54 8.79
CA LEU A 35 9.42 -4.65 7.40
C LEU A 35 8.67 -3.69 6.48
N ALA A 36 7.34 -3.82 6.36
CA ALA A 36 6.49 -2.88 5.64
C ALA A 36 5.69 -2.04 6.66
N LEU A 37 5.94 -0.73 6.66
CA LEU A 37 5.57 0.18 7.76
C LEU A 37 4.28 0.97 7.50
N ASP A 38 3.68 1.46 8.58
CA ASP A 38 2.80 2.64 8.57
C ASP A 38 3.71 3.81 8.94
N SER A 39 3.96 4.70 7.99
CA SER A 39 5.01 5.71 8.16
C SER A 39 4.50 6.94 8.89
N GLY A 40 5.45 7.71 9.41
CA GLY A 40 5.18 8.92 10.19
C GLY A 40 5.01 8.63 11.68
N ILE A 41 4.93 9.71 12.44
CA ILE A 41 4.87 9.66 13.90
C ILE A 41 3.79 10.64 14.33
N TYR A 42 2.96 10.23 15.28
CA TYR A 42 2.13 11.19 15.97
C TYR A 42 3.00 12.16 16.76
N ASP A 43 3.23 13.35 16.22
CA ASP A 43 3.95 14.42 16.90
C ASP A 43 2.99 15.28 17.74
N ARG A 44 1.95 15.80 17.10
CA ARG A 44 0.91 16.59 17.72
C ARG A 44 -0.30 16.67 16.79
N TYR A 45 -1.49 16.59 17.36
CA TYR A 45 -2.73 16.88 16.64
C TYR A 45 -2.64 18.24 15.94
N ASP A 46 -3.14 18.32 14.71
CA ASP A 46 -3.14 19.51 13.85
C ASP A 46 -1.76 20.11 13.48
N SER A 47 -0.67 19.38 13.68
CA SER A 47 0.65 19.78 13.17
C SER A 47 0.70 19.76 11.64
N GLU A 48 1.73 20.39 11.06
CA GLU A 48 1.99 20.29 9.61
C GLU A 48 2.27 18.83 9.19
N HIS A 49 2.95 18.04 10.03
CA HIS A 49 3.19 16.62 9.79
C HIS A 49 1.88 15.84 9.81
N TRP A 50 1.02 16.08 10.80
CA TRP A 50 -0.31 15.49 10.91
C TRP A 50 -1.14 15.72 9.64
N TRP A 51 -1.21 16.96 9.17
CA TRP A 51 -2.07 17.33 8.04
C TRP A 51 -1.53 17.00 6.65
N ASN A 52 -0.21 17.03 6.47
CA ASN A 52 0.41 16.92 5.16
C ASN A 52 1.15 15.60 4.93
N TYR A 53 1.34 14.77 5.97
CA TYR A 53 2.00 13.48 5.85
C TYR A 53 1.31 12.37 6.65
N TYR A 54 1.33 12.42 7.99
CA TYR A 54 0.99 11.30 8.87
C TYR A 54 -0.41 10.74 8.65
N THR A 55 -1.42 11.61 8.48
CA THR A 55 -2.81 11.18 8.25
C THR A 55 -3.19 11.06 6.76
N ARG A 56 -2.19 11.15 5.86
CA ARG A 56 -2.34 11.23 4.40
C ARG A 56 -1.82 9.96 3.74
N SER A 57 -2.39 9.59 2.61
CA SER A 57 -2.13 8.30 1.95
C SER A 57 -0.67 8.07 1.57
N ILE A 58 0.10 9.14 1.34
CA ILE A 58 1.55 9.02 1.08
C ILE A 58 2.33 8.43 2.24
N ALA A 59 1.81 8.42 3.47
CA ALA A 59 2.41 7.75 4.63
C ALA A 59 2.05 6.24 4.72
N HIS A 60 1.20 5.74 3.82
CA HIS A 60 0.66 4.38 3.89
C HIS A 60 1.08 3.53 2.69
N ASN A 61 1.05 2.21 2.87
CA ASN A 61 1.33 1.24 1.80
C ASN A 61 0.12 1.07 0.88
N THR A 62 -0.25 2.13 0.16
CA THR A 62 -1.41 2.22 -0.73
C THR A 62 -0.98 2.81 -2.08
N VAL A 63 -1.92 3.37 -2.85
CA VAL A 63 -1.62 4.01 -4.14
C VAL A 63 -1.94 5.51 -4.11
N LEU A 64 -1.31 6.25 -5.01
CA LEU A 64 -1.52 7.68 -5.21
C LEU A 64 -1.92 7.91 -6.67
N ILE A 65 -2.91 8.78 -6.89
CA ILE A 65 -3.36 9.24 -8.21
C ILE A 65 -3.24 10.76 -8.20
N LYS A 66 -2.20 11.28 -8.86
CA LYS A 66 -1.89 12.71 -8.85
C LYS A 66 -2.67 13.43 -9.95
N ASP A 67 -3.79 14.03 -9.57
CA ASP A 67 -4.42 15.10 -10.32
C ASP A 67 -3.74 16.44 -9.93
N PRO A 68 -3.07 17.15 -10.85
CA PRO A 68 -2.38 18.40 -10.53
C PRO A 68 -3.32 19.53 -10.11
N ASN A 69 -4.61 19.46 -10.47
CA ASN A 69 -5.61 20.48 -10.15
C ASN A 69 -6.37 20.17 -8.86
N GLU A 70 -6.20 18.99 -8.27
CA GLU A 70 -6.87 18.63 -7.03
C GLU A 70 -6.37 19.49 -5.86
N VAL A 71 -7.33 20.06 -5.12
CA VAL A 71 -7.04 20.91 -3.97
C VAL A 71 -7.57 20.27 -2.70
N PHE A 72 -6.63 19.89 -1.82
CA PHE A 72 -6.93 19.48 -0.46
C PHE A 72 -7.03 20.70 0.44
N LYS A 73 -8.12 20.80 1.21
CA LYS A 73 -8.32 21.88 2.18
C LYS A 73 -8.79 21.32 3.51
N ARG A 74 -8.39 21.93 4.62
CA ARG A 74 -8.98 21.64 5.93
C ARG A 74 -9.00 22.92 6.76
N PHE A 75 -10.17 23.24 7.32
CA PHE A 75 -10.37 24.47 8.10
C PHE A 75 -9.88 25.75 7.39
N GLY A 76 -10.17 25.87 6.09
CA GLY A 76 -9.72 27.01 5.27
C GLY A 76 -8.25 26.98 4.84
N LYS A 77 -7.41 26.09 5.39
CA LYS A 77 -6.01 25.94 5.00
C LYS A 77 -5.87 24.98 3.81
N LYS A 78 -5.04 25.35 2.84
CA LYS A 78 -4.63 24.46 1.74
C LYS A 78 -3.58 23.49 2.26
N LEU A 79 -3.75 22.21 1.95
CA LEU A 79 -2.80 21.15 2.28
C LEU A 79 -2.00 20.74 1.04
N VAL A 80 -0.86 20.09 1.25
CA VAL A 80 -0.09 19.52 0.14
C VAL A 80 -0.94 18.47 -0.59
N ASN A 81 -0.81 18.46 -1.92
CA ASN A 81 -1.41 17.44 -2.76
C ASN A 81 -0.45 16.24 -2.78
N ASP A 82 -0.81 15.20 -2.03
CA ASP A 82 -0.07 13.94 -2.00
C ASP A 82 -0.53 12.95 -3.09
N GLY A 83 -1.54 13.30 -3.89
CA GLY A 83 -2.23 12.38 -4.81
C GLY A 83 -3.12 11.35 -4.11
N GLY A 84 -3.27 11.46 -2.79
CA GLY A 84 -3.91 10.46 -1.94
C GLY A 84 -5.44 10.56 -1.88
N GLN A 85 -6.01 9.89 -0.89
CA GLN A 85 -7.45 9.82 -0.66
C GLN A 85 -7.99 11.18 -0.20
N ARG A 86 -9.26 11.44 -0.49
CA ARG A 86 -9.91 12.74 -0.29
C ARG A 86 -10.15 13.05 1.18
N TYR A 87 -10.34 14.33 1.48
CA TYR A 87 -11.07 14.74 2.68
C TYR A 87 -12.56 14.66 2.38
N LEU A 88 -13.31 14.11 3.33
CA LEU A 88 -14.75 14.24 3.35
C LEU A 88 -15.10 15.65 3.89
N TYR A 89 -16.01 16.35 3.22
CA TYR A 89 -16.53 17.65 3.64
C TYR A 89 -18.03 17.50 3.87
N LYS A 90 -18.41 17.16 5.10
CA LYS A 90 -19.79 16.90 5.50
C LYS A 90 -20.22 17.86 6.59
N LYS A 91 -21.51 18.17 6.65
CA LYS A 91 -22.11 19.12 7.60
C LYS A 91 -21.69 18.83 9.05
N ASN A 92 -21.70 17.55 9.42
CA ASN A 92 -21.40 17.09 10.78
C ASN A 92 -19.91 16.93 11.07
N TYR A 93 -19.00 17.23 10.13
CA TYR A 93 -17.54 17.06 10.21
C TYR A 93 -17.04 15.62 10.45
N GLN A 94 -17.75 14.81 11.23
CA GLN A 94 -17.51 13.41 11.58
C GLN A 94 -18.87 12.72 11.90
N PRO A 95 -18.94 11.38 11.91
CA PRO A 95 -20.13 10.69 12.37
C PRO A 95 -20.23 10.77 13.90
N PHE A 96 -21.42 11.05 14.44
CA PHE A 96 -21.70 11.08 15.88
C PHE A 96 -22.34 9.78 16.38
N ASN A 97 -23.00 9.05 15.50
CA ASN A 97 -23.73 7.83 15.81
C ASN A 97 -23.74 6.88 14.60
N VAL A 98 -24.37 5.71 14.78
CA VAL A 98 -24.47 4.70 13.71
C VAL A 98 -25.32 5.19 12.54
N GLN A 99 -26.35 6.01 12.78
CA GLN A 99 -27.22 6.53 11.73
C GLN A 99 -26.45 7.45 10.77
N ASP A 100 -25.48 8.23 11.27
CA ASP A 100 -24.57 8.99 10.41
C ASP A 100 -23.76 8.06 9.48
N LEU A 101 -23.30 6.90 9.97
CA LEU A 101 -22.57 5.92 9.15
C LEU A 101 -23.48 5.27 8.09
N GLU A 102 -24.72 4.98 8.45
CA GLU A 102 -25.72 4.37 7.57
C GLU A 102 -26.20 5.32 6.45
N SER A 103 -26.03 6.64 6.63
CA SER A 103 -26.37 7.64 5.61
C SER A 103 -25.53 7.53 4.32
N GLY A 104 -24.38 6.87 4.38
CA GLY A 104 -23.42 6.79 3.28
C GLY A 104 -22.54 8.04 3.11
N ASP A 105 -22.76 9.12 3.86
CA ASP A 105 -21.95 10.34 3.79
C ASP A 105 -20.47 10.11 4.13
N PHE A 106 -20.21 9.11 4.95
CA PHE A 106 -18.88 8.74 5.42
C PHE A 106 -18.27 7.57 4.64
N SER A 107 -18.95 7.09 3.60
CA SER A 107 -18.50 5.96 2.80
C SER A 107 -17.23 6.29 2.01
N VAL A 108 -16.21 5.45 2.18
CA VAL A 108 -14.90 5.54 1.52
C VAL A 108 -14.43 4.23 0.92
N GLY A 109 -15.08 3.11 1.22
CA GLY A 109 -14.71 1.83 0.64
C GLY A 109 -15.79 0.77 0.76
N ASP A 110 -15.46 -0.41 0.26
CA ASP A 110 -16.26 -1.62 0.35
C ASP A 110 -15.35 -2.86 0.29
N ASN A 111 -15.75 -3.97 0.90
CA ASN A 111 -15.01 -5.24 0.85
C ASN A 111 -15.83 -6.25 0.04
N GLN A 112 -15.38 -6.55 -1.18
CA GLN A 112 -16.16 -7.31 -2.16
C GLN A 112 -16.01 -8.83 -2.03
N VAL A 113 -14.85 -9.29 -1.56
CA VAL A 113 -14.54 -10.72 -1.39
C VAL A 113 -13.80 -10.90 -0.07
N LEU A 114 -14.17 -11.92 0.70
CA LEU A 114 -13.40 -12.42 1.84
C LEU A 114 -13.48 -13.95 1.83
N VAL A 115 -12.34 -14.59 1.57
CA VAL A 115 -12.16 -16.04 1.70
C VAL A 115 -11.05 -16.28 2.72
N ASN A 116 -11.33 -17.09 3.72
CA ASN A 116 -10.33 -17.54 4.70
C ASN A 116 -10.39 -19.07 4.78
N SER A 117 -9.43 -19.72 4.15
CA SER A 117 -9.27 -21.18 4.13
C SER A 117 -8.01 -21.60 4.88
N GLU A 118 -7.77 -22.90 5.01
CA GLU A 118 -6.51 -23.42 5.58
C GLU A 118 -5.29 -23.04 4.72
N ASP A 119 -5.47 -22.93 3.41
CA ASP A 119 -4.40 -22.76 2.44
C ASP A 119 -4.11 -21.31 2.09
N TYR A 120 -5.13 -20.44 2.13
CA TYR A 120 -4.98 -19.03 1.80
C TYR A 120 -6.04 -18.15 2.46
N LEU A 121 -5.72 -16.86 2.57
CA LEU A 121 -6.68 -15.78 2.79
C LEU A 121 -6.71 -14.90 1.54
N TYR A 122 -7.90 -14.48 1.11
CA TYR A 122 -8.07 -13.61 -0.05
C TYR A 122 -9.15 -12.57 0.24
N ILE A 123 -8.76 -11.30 0.12
CA ILE A 123 -9.64 -10.14 0.30
C ILE A 123 -9.57 -9.27 -0.95
N VAL A 124 -10.72 -8.75 -1.38
CA VAL A 124 -10.77 -7.66 -2.39
C VAL A 124 -11.33 -6.42 -1.73
N GLY A 125 -10.47 -5.43 -1.52
CA GLY A 125 -10.85 -4.11 -1.03
C GLY A 125 -11.10 -3.15 -2.20
N ASP A 126 -12.30 -2.60 -2.30
CA ASP A 126 -12.64 -1.50 -3.20
C ASP A 126 -12.52 -0.18 -2.43
N ALA A 127 -11.48 0.58 -2.74
CA ALA A 127 -11.23 1.88 -2.13
C ALA A 127 -11.53 3.03 -3.11
N THR A 128 -12.28 2.79 -4.19
CA THR A 128 -12.59 3.81 -5.20
C THR A 128 -13.21 5.06 -4.56
N LYS A 129 -14.16 4.88 -3.64
CA LYS A 129 -14.86 5.98 -2.94
C LYS A 129 -13.97 6.78 -1.99
N SER A 130 -12.77 6.30 -1.67
CA SER A 130 -11.81 7.03 -0.84
C SER A 130 -11.10 8.14 -1.63
N TYR A 131 -11.16 8.12 -2.96
CA TYR A 131 -10.61 9.18 -3.82
C TYR A 131 -11.71 10.10 -4.35
N SER A 132 -11.31 11.25 -4.89
CA SER A 132 -12.23 12.11 -5.65
C SER A 132 -12.69 11.39 -6.92
N SER A 133 -13.99 11.42 -7.20
CA SER A 133 -14.53 10.91 -8.47
C SER A 133 -14.04 11.68 -9.70
N GLN A 134 -13.46 12.87 -9.49
CA GLN A 134 -12.82 13.64 -10.57
C GLN A 134 -11.49 13.04 -11.03
N LYS A 135 -10.87 12.15 -10.24
CA LYS A 135 -9.56 11.58 -10.58
C LYS A 135 -9.51 10.05 -10.60
N CYS A 136 -10.41 9.38 -9.90
CA CYS A 136 -10.41 7.93 -9.74
C CYS A 136 -11.76 7.34 -10.14
N GLU A 137 -11.74 6.39 -11.07
CA GLU A 137 -12.90 5.59 -11.49
C GLU A 137 -12.89 4.20 -10.85
N VAL A 138 -11.71 3.64 -10.65
CA VAL A 138 -11.53 2.33 -10.00
C VAL A 138 -10.26 2.36 -9.16
N PHE A 139 -10.35 1.88 -7.94
CA PHE A 139 -9.19 1.36 -7.21
C PHE A 139 -9.61 0.12 -6.40
N LYS A 140 -9.26 -1.05 -6.92
CA LYS A 140 -9.44 -2.33 -6.25
C LYS A 140 -8.09 -2.95 -5.92
N ARG A 141 -7.96 -3.46 -4.71
CA ARG A 141 -6.80 -4.22 -4.25
C ARG A 141 -7.22 -5.65 -3.91
N HIS A 142 -6.70 -6.58 -4.68
CA HIS A 142 -6.73 -8.01 -4.38
C HIS A 142 -5.55 -8.32 -3.46
N PHE A 143 -5.82 -8.60 -2.20
CA PHE A 143 -4.83 -8.92 -1.18
C PHE A 143 -4.94 -10.39 -0.81
N ILE A 144 -3.90 -11.16 -1.12
CA ILE A 144 -3.90 -12.62 -0.96
C ILE A 144 -2.72 -13.02 -0.09
N ILE A 145 -2.96 -13.88 0.90
CA ILE A 145 -1.94 -14.52 1.71
C ILE A 145 -1.98 -16.00 1.43
N LEU A 146 -0.96 -16.53 0.75
CA LEU A 146 -0.74 -17.96 0.65
C LEU A 146 -0.11 -18.44 1.96
N LYS A 147 -0.71 -19.44 2.62
CA LYS A 147 -0.28 -19.95 3.92
C LYS A 147 0.65 -21.15 3.80
N ASN A 148 0.43 -21.98 2.78
CA ASN A 148 1.18 -23.21 2.52
C ASN A 148 1.82 -23.16 1.13
N ILE A 149 3.15 -23.09 1.06
CA ILE A 149 3.91 -23.00 -0.19
C ILE A 149 4.99 -24.07 -0.17
N ASP A 150 5.07 -24.89 -1.23
CA ASP A 150 6.08 -25.95 -1.29
C ASP A 150 7.50 -25.37 -1.34
N GLY A 151 8.38 -25.92 -0.51
CA GLY A 151 9.76 -25.48 -0.36
C GLY A 151 9.93 -24.14 0.35
N TRP A 152 8.87 -23.59 0.95
CA TRP A 152 8.91 -22.27 1.60
C TRP A 152 8.13 -22.25 2.91
N SER A 153 8.79 -21.81 3.99
CA SER A 153 8.27 -21.97 5.36
C SER A 153 7.45 -20.79 5.90
N LYS A 154 7.34 -19.70 5.14
CA LYS A 154 6.65 -18.46 5.54
C LYS A 154 5.49 -18.16 4.60
N PRO A 155 4.44 -17.47 5.06
CA PRO A 155 3.39 -17.02 4.15
C PRO A 155 3.96 -16.09 3.08
N VAL A 156 3.33 -16.12 1.91
CA VAL A 156 3.64 -15.24 0.77
C VAL A 156 2.44 -14.35 0.51
N VAL A 157 2.68 -13.04 0.42
CA VAL A 157 1.63 -12.06 0.15
C VAL A 157 1.65 -11.70 -1.33
N ILE A 158 0.50 -11.73 -1.98
CA ILE A 158 0.29 -11.25 -3.34
C ILE A 158 -0.63 -10.04 -3.27
N ILE A 159 -0.25 -8.99 -3.98
CA ILE A 159 -1.05 -7.78 -4.14
C ILE A 159 -1.25 -7.54 -5.63
N TYR A 160 -2.50 -7.58 -6.08
CA TYR A 160 -2.90 -7.15 -7.41
C TYR A 160 -3.80 -5.92 -7.29
N ASP A 161 -3.33 -4.79 -7.81
CA ASP A 161 -4.05 -3.53 -7.84
C ASP A 161 -4.56 -3.24 -9.25
N ASP A 162 -5.86 -2.98 -9.37
CA ASP A 162 -6.48 -2.43 -10.58
C ASP A 162 -6.91 -0.98 -10.31
N ILE A 163 -6.33 -0.05 -11.07
CA ILE A 163 -6.49 1.39 -10.87
C ILE A 163 -6.86 2.04 -12.20
N VAL A 164 -8.01 2.70 -12.24
CA VAL A 164 -8.44 3.50 -13.40
C VAL A 164 -8.59 4.94 -12.96
N SER A 165 -7.85 5.85 -13.59
CA SER A 165 -8.04 7.29 -13.44
C SER A 165 -8.90 7.86 -14.57
N THR A 166 -9.53 9.00 -14.30
CA THR A 166 -10.33 9.73 -15.28
C THR A 166 -9.46 10.25 -16.44
N ASP A 167 -8.25 10.73 -16.13
CA ASP A 167 -7.26 11.22 -17.10
C ASP A 167 -6.01 10.33 -17.13
N LYS A 168 -5.52 10.00 -18.33
CA LYS A 168 -4.31 9.16 -18.52
C LYS A 168 -3.02 9.82 -18.00
N THR A 169 -2.99 11.15 -17.95
CA THR A 169 -1.84 11.95 -17.49
C THR A 169 -1.72 11.99 -15.97
N PHE A 170 -2.77 11.56 -15.24
CA PHE A 170 -2.71 11.45 -13.79
C PHE A 170 -1.77 10.32 -13.40
N LYS A 171 -0.61 10.72 -12.86
CA LYS A 171 0.43 9.80 -12.45
C LYS A 171 -0.08 8.89 -11.34
N LYS A 172 -0.01 7.58 -11.59
CA LYS A 172 -0.31 6.51 -10.62
C LYS A 172 0.97 6.04 -9.97
N THR A 173 0.97 5.96 -8.64
CA THR A 173 2.14 5.58 -7.87
C THR A 173 1.73 4.55 -6.83
N TRP A 174 2.32 3.36 -6.90
CA TRP A 174 2.23 2.36 -5.85
C TRP A 174 3.33 2.64 -4.81
N VAL A 175 2.95 2.74 -3.53
CA VAL A 175 3.83 3.15 -2.44
C VAL A 175 4.00 2.01 -1.44
N MET A 176 5.24 1.78 -1.00
CA MET A 176 5.51 0.94 0.17
C MET A 176 6.65 1.51 1.00
N HIS A 177 6.38 1.71 2.28
CA HIS A 177 7.30 2.15 3.31
C HIS A 177 8.04 0.98 3.92
N LEU A 178 9.33 1.18 4.18
CA LEU A 178 10.30 0.17 4.56
C LEU A 178 11.19 0.72 5.68
N ALA A 179 11.49 -0.11 6.69
CA ALA A 179 12.41 0.27 7.75
C ALA A 179 13.87 0.33 7.26
N GLY A 180 14.28 -0.66 6.48
CA GLY A 180 15.65 -0.71 5.93
C GLY A 180 15.76 0.02 4.59
N LYS A 181 16.98 0.48 4.26
CA LYS A 181 17.30 1.00 2.92
C LYS A 181 17.06 -0.09 1.87
N PRO A 182 16.15 0.14 0.90
CA PRO A 182 15.92 -0.82 -0.17
C PRO A 182 17.00 -0.74 -1.25
N TYR A 183 17.14 -1.84 -1.99
CA TYR A 183 17.85 -1.89 -3.26
C TYR A 183 17.10 -2.77 -4.26
N LEU A 184 17.27 -2.48 -5.56
CA LEU A 184 16.66 -3.24 -6.66
C LEU A 184 17.70 -4.13 -7.32
N LYS A 185 17.37 -5.41 -7.52
CA LYS A 185 18.15 -6.34 -8.36
C LYS A 185 17.19 -7.06 -9.31
N GLY A 186 17.30 -6.78 -10.61
CA GLY A 186 16.33 -7.25 -11.60
C GLY A 186 14.94 -6.69 -11.30
N SER A 187 13.98 -7.58 -11.03
CA SER A 187 12.59 -7.27 -10.66
C SER A 187 12.34 -7.25 -9.15
N VAL A 188 13.36 -7.47 -8.32
CA VAL A 188 13.20 -7.67 -6.88
C VAL A 188 13.74 -6.49 -6.08
N VAL A 189 12.85 -5.78 -5.39
CA VAL A 189 13.22 -4.81 -4.36
C VAL A 189 13.45 -5.56 -3.05
N THR A 190 14.64 -5.45 -2.49
CA THR A 190 15.02 -6.09 -1.22
C THR A 190 15.31 -5.05 -0.17
N THR A 191 14.82 -5.27 1.04
CA THR A 191 15.22 -4.52 2.24
C THR A 191 15.53 -5.44 3.40
N LEU A 192 16.40 -4.98 4.30
CA LEU A 192 16.83 -5.69 5.50
C LEU A 192 16.57 -4.80 6.71
N ASN A 193 15.98 -5.36 7.75
CA ASN A 193 15.88 -4.70 9.05
C ASN A 193 16.23 -5.74 10.12
N GLY A 194 17.16 -5.41 11.02
CA GLY A 194 17.68 -6.36 12.02
C GLY A 194 17.96 -7.75 11.46
N GLY A 195 17.33 -8.77 12.08
CA GLY A 195 17.40 -10.18 11.69
C GLY A 195 16.49 -10.61 10.53
N ALA A 196 15.76 -9.68 9.90
CA ALA A 196 14.71 -9.96 8.93
C ALA A 196 15.01 -9.39 7.53
N LYS A 197 14.38 -9.99 6.52
CA LYS A 197 14.47 -9.63 5.10
C LYS A 197 13.07 -9.60 4.49
N LEU A 198 12.76 -8.54 3.75
CA LEU A 198 11.58 -8.45 2.88
C LEU A 198 12.05 -8.34 1.43
N ARG A 199 11.46 -9.16 0.56
CA ARG A 199 11.66 -9.14 -0.89
C ARG A 199 10.33 -8.90 -1.58
N LEU A 200 10.25 -7.81 -2.33
CA LEU A 200 9.13 -7.45 -3.19
C LEU A 200 9.51 -7.80 -4.64
N TYR A 201 8.89 -8.83 -5.19
CA TYR A 201 8.97 -9.16 -6.61
C TYR A 201 7.90 -8.37 -7.37
N VAL A 202 8.33 -7.52 -8.31
CA VAL A 202 7.44 -6.71 -9.15
C VAL A 202 7.30 -7.40 -10.50
N ILE A 203 6.10 -7.92 -10.78
CA ILE A 203 5.82 -8.63 -12.02
C ILE A 203 5.74 -7.63 -13.18
N GLY A 204 6.48 -7.88 -14.27
CA GLY A 204 6.62 -6.92 -15.37
C GLY A 204 7.35 -5.63 -14.99
N ALA A 205 8.36 -5.73 -14.11
CA ALA A 205 9.15 -4.60 -13.60
C ALA A 205 9.67 -3.63 -14.68
N GLU A 206 9.93 -4.13 -15.90
CA GLU A 206 10.41 -3.33 -17.03
C GLU A 206 9.44 -2.22 -17.45
N LYS A 207 8.15 -2.34 -17.12
CA LYS A 207 7.09 -1.36 -17.41
C LYS A 207 7.08 -0.18 -16.45
N TYR A 208 7.84 -0.26 -15.35
CA TYR A 208 7.76 0.67 -14.24
C TYR A 208 9.07 1.43 -14.01
N ASP A 209 8.93 2.67 -13.56
CA ASP A 209 9.99 3.44 -12.93
C ASP A 209 9.93 3.26 -11.41
N PHE A 210 11.12 3.22 -10.81
CA PHE A 210 11.31 3.04 -9.38
C PHE A 210 11.97 4.27 -8.78
N LYS A 211 11.43 4.78 -7.69
CA LYS A 211 12.10 5.79 -6.85
C LYS A 211 12.24 5.27 -5.43
N PHE A 212 13.41 5.46 -4.84
CA PHE A 212 13.70 5.14 -3.45
C PHE A 212 13.96 6.44 -2.70
N ILE A 213 13.11 6.74 -1.73
CA ILE A 213 13.12 8.02 -1.03
C ILE A 213 13.20 7.73 0.47
N GLY A 214 14.21 8.25 1.14
CA GLY A 214 14.44 7.95 2.55
C GLY A 214 15.88 8.24 3.00
N GLY A 215 16.20 7.78 4.20
CA GLY A 215 17.52 7.92 4.80
C GLY A 215 17.51 8.71 6.11
N LEU A 216 18.71 8.88 6.70
CA LEU A 216 18.91 9.37 8.07
C LEU A 216 18.62 10.87 8.29
N GLN A 217 17.78 11.48 7.45
CA GLN A 217 17.40 12.88 7.56
C GLN A 217 15.90 13.09 7.38
N GLY A 218 15.09 12.01 7.34
CA GLY A 218 13.64 12.11 7.20
C GLY A 218 13.20 12.49 5.79
N GLU A 219 13.94 12.09 4.76
CA GLU A 219 13.53 12.27 3.35
C GLU A 219 12.24 11.48 3.04
N GLU A 220 11.93 10.43 3.80
CA GLU A 220 10.65 9.74 3.67
C GLU A 220 9.43 10.65 3.91
N TYR A 221 9.63 11.81 4.58
CA TYR A 221 8.59 12.81 4.85
C TYR A 221 8.41 13.87 3.75
N LYS A 222 9.11 13.72 2.63
CA LYS A 222 9.02 14.65 1.50
C LYS A 222 7.78 14.37 0.65
N VAL A 223 6.92 15.37 0.50
CA VAL A 223 5.69 15.34 -0.30
C VAL A 223 5.69 16.54 -1.25
N ASP A 224 5.63 16.27 -2.55
CA ASP A 224 5.56 17.31 -3.60
C ASP A 224 6.66 18.40 -3.48
N GLY A 225 7.87 17.98 -3.14
CA GLY A 225 9.02 18.88 -2.95
C GLY A 225 9.13 19.53 -1.57
N GLN A 226 8.10 19.43 -0.73
CA GLN A 226 8.06 20.01 0.62
C GLN A 226 8.34 18.96 1.70
N PHE A 227 8.91 19.39 2.82
CA PHE A 227 9.24 18.52 3.94
C PHE A 227 8.29 18.71 5.11
N PHE A 228 7.67 17.61 5.54
CA PHE A 228 6.75 17.61 6.67
C PHE A 228 7.28 16.68 7.75
N LYS A 229 8.42 17.02 8.36
CA LYS A 229 9.01 16.21 9.44
C LYS A 229 8.18 16.33 10.73
N PRO A 230 8.04 15.25 11.52
CA PRO A 230 7.39 15.33 12.83
C PRO A 230 8.18 16.28 13.74
N LYS A 231 7.47 17.09 14.53
CA LYS A 231 8.07 18.00 15.51
C LYS A 231 8.52 17.25 16.76
N ASP A 232 9.59 17.74 17.38
CA ASP A 232 10.07 17.29 18.69
C ASP A 232 10.37 15.77 18.75
N GLN A 233 10.67 15.16 17.60
CA GLN A 233 11.08 13.76 17.47
C GLN A 233 12.56 13.66 17.12
N ASP A 234 13.28 12.78 17.80
CA ASP A 234 14.64 12.41 17.41
C ASP A 234 14.58 11.44 16.22
N LEU A 235 14.87 11.97 15.03
CA LEU A 235 14.92 11.21 13.79
C LEU A 235 16.31 10.59 13.53
N SER A 236 17.33 10.91 14.33
CA SER A 236 18.71 10.49 14.09
C SER A 236 18.91 8.97 14.17
N GLN A 237 18.02 8.27 14.90
CA GLN A 237 18.05 6.82 15.05
C GLN A 237 17.03 6.09 14.17
N ARG A 238 16.24 6.81 13.37
CA ARG A 238 15.21 6.23 12.51
C ARG A 238 15.59 6.41 11.05
N SER A 239 15.82 5.30 10.37
CA SER A 239 15.80 5.29 8.91
C SER A 239 14.41 4.85 8.47
N GLY A 240 13.64 5.73 7.86
CA GLY A 240 12.52 5.34 7.02
C GLY A 240 12.91 5.40 5.56
N TRP A 241 12.34 4.51 4.76
CA TRP A 241 12.42 4.56 3.32
C TRP A 241 11.03 4.31 2.75
N ARG A 242 10.79 4.80 1.55
CA ARG A 242 9.69 4.35 0.72
C ARG A 242 10.17 4.05 -0.68
N VAL A 243 9.59 3.01 -1.27
CA VAL A 243 9.65 2.78 -2.71
C VAL A 243 8.37 3.31 -3.35
N GLU A 244 8.54 4.07 -4.42
CA GLU A 244 7.47 4.53 -5.30
C GLU A 244 7.64 3.85 -6.66
N ILE A 245 6.61 3.14 -7.11
CA ILE A 245 6.58 2.42 -8.39
C ILE A 245 5.50 3.06 -9.27
N SER A 246 5.87 3.51 -10.47
CA SER A 246 4.95 4.16 -11.40
C SER A 246 5.10 3.61 -12.81
N PRO A 247 4.01 3.49 -13.60
CA PRO A 247 4.13 3.11 -15.01
C PRO A 247 4.99 4.13 -15.77
N LYS A 248 5.82 3.64 -16.70
CA LYS A 248 6.61 4.50 -17.61
C LYS A 248 5.76 5.22 -18.64
N LYS A 249 4.57 4.69 -18.93
CA LYS A 249 3.64 5.22 -19.92
C LYS A 249 2.41 5.78 -19.24
N ASP A 250 1.94 6.92 -19.74
CA ASP A 250 0.70 7.54 -19.31
C ASP A 250 -0.49 6.75 -19.88
N GLU A 251 -1.21 6.07 -19.00
CA GLU A 251 -2.37 5.25 -19.32
C GLU A 251 -3.48 5.50 -18.29
N ARG A 252 -4.74 5.43 -18.73
CA ARG A 252 -5.89 5.58 -17.82
C ARG A 252 -5.93 4.46 -16.78
N GLN A 253 -5.62 3.23 -17.19
CA GLN A 253 -5.55 2.07 -16.31
C GLN A 253 -4.10 1.74 -15.98
N ALA A 254 -3.81 1.41 -14.72
CA ALA A 254 -2.56 0.78 -14.33
C ALA A 254 -2.85 -0.44 -13.46
N LYS A 255 -2.07 -1.50 -13.69
CA LYS A 255 -2.21 -2.79 -13.01
C LYS A 255 -0.91 -3.15 -12.31
N PHE A 256 -0.85 -3.04 -10.99
CA PHE A 256 0.35 -3.44 -10.26
C PHE A 256 0.18 -4.87 -9.75
N LEU A 257 1.16 -5.72 -10.03
CA LEU A 257 1.19 -7.08 -9.52
C LEU A 257 2.50 -7.31 -8.77
N ASN A 258 2.36 -7.55 -7.48
CA ASN A 258 3.46 -7.55 -6.52
C ASN A 258 3.39 -8.81 -5.65
N VAL A 259 4.54 -9.46 -5.44
CA VAL A 259 4.67 -10.60 -4.53
C VAL A 259 5.67 -10.26 -3.44
N LEU A 260 5.23 -10.32 -2.19
CA LEU A 260 6.00 -10.00 -0.99
C LEU A 260 6.37 -11.30 -0.27
N VAL A 261 7.67 -11.47 -0.06
CA VAL A 261 8.27 -12.66 0.58
C VAL A 261 9.11 -12.20 1.76
N VAL A 262 8.82 -12.74 2.94
CA VAL A 262 9.60 -12.50 4.17
C VAL A 262 10.48 -13.70 4.51
N SER A 263 11.66 -13.44 5.03
CA SER A 263 12.58 -14.48 5.47
C SER A 263 13.57 -13.96 6.51
N ASP A 264 14.38 -14.87 7.04
CA ASP A 264 15.55 -14.49 7.82
C ASP A 264 16.54 -13.70 6.96
N ARG A 265 17.31 -12.82 7.61
CA ARG A 265 18.30 -11.93 6.95
C ARG A 265 19.27 -12.69 6.04
N LYS A 266 19.70 -13.88 6.46
CA LYS A 266 20.68 -14.70 5.74
C LYS A 266 20.05 -15.71 4.77
N GLU A 267 18.71 -15.78 4.71
CA GLU A 267 18.03 -16.70 3.80
C GLU A 267 18.14 -16.17 2.37
N GLU A 268 18.79 -16.95 1.51
CA GLU A 268 18.98 -16.63 0.10
C GLU A 268 17.94 -17.33 -0.79
N ALA A 269 17.37 -18.44 -0.34
CA ALA A 269 16.29 -19.11 -1.05
C ALA A 269 15.06 -18.21 -1.18
N MET A 270 14.28 -18.47 -2.23
CA MET A 270 12.97 -17.87 -2.51
C MET A 270 12.00 -18.99 -2.89
N PRO A 271 10.70 -18.80 -2.68
CA PRO A 271 9.73 -19.64 -3.38
C PRO A 271 9.91 -19.45 -4.89
N LEU A 272 9.65 -20.49 -5.67
CA LEU A 272 9.68 -20.40 -7.13
C LEU A 272 8.62 -19.40 -7.58
N ILE A 273 8.99 -18.32 -8.26
CA ILE A 273 8.06 -17.35 -8.84
C ILE A 273 8.32 -17.27 -10.33
N GLU A 274 7.34 -17.63 -11.14
CA GLU A 274 7.45 -17.65 -12.60
C GLU A 274 6.26 -16.95 -13.25
N GLU A 275 6.53 -16.02 -14.16
CA GLU A 275 5.47 -15.40 -14.97
C GLU A 275 4.92 -16.42 -15.97
N THR A 276 3.61 -16.39 -16.18
CA THR A 276 2.90 -17.22 -17.16
C THR A 276 2.11 -16.32 -18.10
N LYS A 277 1.61 -16.86 -19.21
CA LYS A 277 0.80 -16.09 -20.17
C LYS A 277 -0.46 -15.45 -19.57
N LYS A 278 -0.99 -15.99 -18.46
CA LYS A 278 -2.28 -15.62 -17.87
C LYS A 278 -2.18 -15.26 -16.38
N GLY A 279 -0.98 -14.96 -15.87
CA GLY A 279 -0.74 -14.72 -14.46
C GLY A 279 0.65 -15.22 -14.05
N PHE A 280 0.76 -15.94 -12.94
CA PHE A 280 2.06 -16.40 -12.43
C PHE A 280 1.93 -17.66 -11.58
N ARG A 281 3.04 -18.36 -11.41
CA ARG A 281 3.18 -19.53 -10.54
C ARG A 281 3.97 -19.15 -9.31
N ILE A 282 3.52 -19.57 -8.12
CA ILE A 282 4.31 -19.56 -6.88
C ILE A 282 4.42 -20.99 -6.35
N SER A 283 5.55 -21.66 -6.55
CA SER A 283 5.76 -23.09 -6.23
C SER A 283 4.58 -23.98 -6.68
N ASN A 284 3.74 -24.44 -5.74
CA ASN A 284 2.56 -25.28 -5.96
C ASN A 284 1.25 -24.50 -6.15
N TRP A 285 1.33 -23.20 -6.45
CA TRP A 285 0.18 -22.35 -6.75
C TRP A 285 0.27 -21.79 -8.15
N LEU A 286 -0.83 -21.87 -8.89
CA LEU A 286 -1.06 -21.14 -10.12
C LEU A 286 -2.08 -20.03 -9.85
N ILE A 287 -1.67 -18.79 -10.08
CA ILE A 287 -2.49 -17.60 -9.90
C ILE A 287 -2.82 -17.07 -11.29
N LYS A 288 -4.11 -17.12 -11.65
CA LYS A 288 -4.60 -16.66 -12.94
C LYS A 288 -5.27 -15.30 -12.78
N ILE A 289 -4.99 -14.38 -13.70
CA ILE A 289 -5.61 -13.07 -13.79
C ILE A 289 -6.24 -12.95 -15.18
N GLU A 290 -7.56 -13.01 -15.23
CA GLU A 290 -8.34 -12.93 -16.48
C GLU A 290 -9.49 -11.95 -16.27
N ASN A 291 -9.64 -10.94 -17.14
CA ASN A 291 -10.70 -9.93 -17.05
C ASN A 291 -10.86 -9.34 -15.64
N ASP A 292 -9.74 -9.00 -14.99
CA ASP A 292 -9.67 -8.45 -13.63
C ASP A 292 -10.15 -9.39 -12.50
N ALA A 293 -10.46 -10.65 -12.83
CA ALA A 293 -10.71 -11.69 -11.84
C ALA A 293 -9.41 -12.44 -11.51
N VAL A 294 -9.16 -12.63 -10.21
CA VAL A 294 -8.05 -13.45 -9.71
C VAL A 294 -8.57 -14.81 -9.28
N THR A 295 -7.99 -15.88 -9.85
CA THR A 295 -8.28 -17.27 -9.46
C THR A 295 -7.02 -17.92 -8.90
N LEU A 296 -7.18 -18.63 -7.78
CA LEU A 296 -6.12 -19.39 -7.13
C LEU A 296 -6.33 -20.89 -7.36
N GLN A 297 -5.32 -21.56 -7.90
CA GLN A 297 -5.36 -23.01 -8.12
C GLN A 297 -4.12 -23.64 -7.50
N LYS A 298 -4.32 -24.51 -6.51
CA LYS A 298 -3.25 -25.37 -6.00
C LYS A 298 -2.99 -26.47 -7.03
N ILE A 299 -1.74 -26.61 -7.45
CA ILE A 299 -1.29 -27.63 -8.39
C ILE A 299 -0.52 -28.68 -7.61
N LYS A 300 -0.69 -29.96 -7.98
CA LYS A 300 0.16 -31.02 -7.45
C LYS A 300 1.57 -30.81 -8.01
N SER A 301 2.56 -30.83 -7.12
CA SER A 301 3.98 -30.85 -7.46
C SER A 301 4.30 -31.98 -8.43
#